data_AF-A0AA43FKY7-F1
#
_entry.id   AF-A0AA43FKY7-F1
#
_cell.length_a   1.000
_cell.length_b   1.000
_cell.length_c   1.000
_cell.angle_alpha   90.00
_cell.angle_beta   90.00
_cell.angle_gamma   90.00
#
_symmetry.space_group_name_H-M   'P 1'
#
loop_
_entity.id
_entity.type
_entity.pdbx_description
1 polymer ?
#
loop_
_entity_poly.entity_id
_entity_poly.type
_entity_poly.pdbx_seq_one_letter_code
_entity_poly.pdbx_strand_id
1 'polypeptide(L)'
;MKRFASIAFAGMLAAGFLAQADTAAAKEKAIDNYNLYCVQCHGTKGTGRGINAPALSVQPRNHASAKDMESLTDASVAKAIKEGGIAVAKSTQMPPFGGILSEEEIADMVKHLRVMCKCEGKK
;
A
#
# COMPACT_ATOMS: atom_id res chain seq x y z
N MET A 1 -2.29 50.87 -60.60
CA MET A 1 -2.69 50.70 -59.18
C MET A 1 -3.83 49.67 -59.19
N LYS A 2 -3.68 48.40 -58.79
CA LYS A 2 -3.43 47.88 -57.44
C LYS A 2 -2.97 46.41 -57.59
N ARG A 3 -2.03 46.01 -56.75
CA ARG A 3 -1.39 44.69 -56.74
C ARG A 3 -2.38 43.64 -56.23
N PHE A 4 -2.58 42.55 -56.96
CA PHE A 4 -3.22 41.34 -56.43
C PHE A 4 -2.17 40.59 -55.59
N ALA A 5 -2.35 40.62 -54.27
CA ALA A 5 -1.52 39.84 -53.37
C ALA A 5 -2.06 38.40 -53.33
N SER A 6 -1.30 37.48 -53.91
CA SER A 6 -1.45 36.04 -53.69
C SER A 6 -1.19 35.75 -52.21
N ILE A 7 -2.23 35.33 -51.49
CA ILE A 7 -2.06 34.79 -50.14
C ILE A 7 -1.69 33.31 -50.32
N ALA A 8 -0.40 33.02 -50.19
CA ALA A 8 0.10 31.67 -50.02
C ALA A 8 -0.43 31.12 -48.69
N PHE A 9 -1.27 30.09 -48.75
CA PHE A 9 -1.66 29.31 -47.58
C PHE A 9 -0.48 28.38 -47.25
N ALA A 10 0.54 28.92 -46.59
CA ALA A 10 1.63 28.13 -46.05
C ALA A 10 1.08 27.27 -44.91
N GLY A 11 1.07 25.96 -45.13
CA GLY A 11 0.60 24.97 -44.19
C GLY A 11 1.35 25.06 -42.86
N MET A 12 0.59 25.02 -41.77
CA MET A 12 1.13 24.75 -40.45
C MET A 12 0.45 23.47 -39.95
N LEU A 13 1.00 22.33 -40.34
CA LEU A 13 0.73 21.04 -39.70
C LEU A 13 1.38 21.10 -38.31
N ALA A 14 0.64 21.61 -37.33
CA ALA A 14 1.01 21.43 -35.94
C ALA A 14 0.78 19.95 -35.59
N ALA A 15 1.84 19.15 -35.68
CA ALA A 15 1.87 17.81 -35.12
C ALA A 15 1.74 17.94 -33.60
N GLY A 16 0.52 17.78 -33.10
CA GLY A 16 0.25 17.66 -31.68
C GLY A 16 0.95 16.41 -31.16
N PHE A 17 2.01 16.59 -30.38
CA PHE A 17 2.51 15.54 -29.49
C PHE A 17 1.43 15.27 -28.45
N LEU A 18 0.61 14.24 -28.69
CA LEU A 18 -0.20 13.65 -27.65
C LEU A 18 0.78 12.99 -26.68
N ALA A 19 0.98 13.60 -25.52
CA ALA A 19 1.63 12.93 -24.41
C ALA A 19 0.79 11.71 -24.05
N GLN A 20 1.25 10.53 -24.43
CA GLN A 20 0.70 9.27 -23.98
C GLN A 20 0.92 9.24 -22.47
N ALA A 21 -0.14 9.51 -21.69
CA ALA A 21 -0.12 9.17 -20.28
C ALA A 21 -0.07 7.64 -20.21
N ASP A 22 1.07 7.09 -19.83
CA ASP A 22 1.21 5.68 -19.53
C ASP A 22 0.19 5.34 -18.45
N THR A 23 -0.90 4.69 -18.83
CA THR A 23 -1.88 4.12 -17.91
C THR A 23 -1.31 2.82 -17.34
N ALA A 24 -0.14 2.88 -16.73
CA ALA A 24 0.18 1.90 -15.70
C ALA A 24 -0.84 2.16 -14.58
N ALA A 25 -1.65 1.15 -14.23
CA ALA A 25 -2.55 1.25 -13.09
C ALA A 25 -1.75 1.82 -11.91
N ALA A 26 -2.18 2.96 -11.36
CA ALA A 26 -1.45 3.63 -10.31
C ALA A 26 -1.30 2.66 -9.14
N LYS A 27 -0.06 2.35 -8.76
CA LYS A 27 0.25 1.46 -7.64
C LYS A 27 -0.36 2.05 -6.37
N GLU A 28 -1.18 1.28 -5.67
CA GLU A 28 -1.78 1.70 -4.41
C GLU A 28 -0.68 1.85 -3.34
N LYS A 29 -0.73 2.92 -2.55
CA LYS A 29 0.31 3.15 -1.53
C LYS A 29 0.03 2.24 -0.34
N ALA A 30 1.08 1.78 0.33
CA ALA A 30 0.95 0.95 1.53
C ALA A 30 0.08 1.59 2.63
N ILE A 31 0.10 2.92 2.77
CA ILE A 31 -0.76 3.63 3.73
C ILE A 31 -2.25 3.51 3.36
N ASP A 32 -2.59 3.56 2.08
CA ASP A 32 -3.97 3.48 1.61
C ASP A 32 -4.51 2.06 1.84
N ASN A 33 -3.69 1.06 1.49
CA ASN A 33 -3.96 -0.35 1.81
C ASN A 33 -4.08 -0.59 3.33
N TYR A 34 -3.24 0.03 4.16
CA TYR A 34 -3.29 -0.14 5.62
C TYR A 34 -4.60 0.44 6.19
N ASN A 35 -4.99 1.62 5.70
CA ASN A 35 -6.23 2.28 6.08
C ASN A 35 -7.46 1.46 5.69
N LEU A 36 -7.45 0.87 4.49
CA LEU A 36 -8.57 0.09 3.97
C LEU A 36 -8.73 -1.25 4.70
N TYR A 37 -7.63 -1.98 4.90
CA TYR A 37 -7.70 -3.39 5.33
C TYR A 37 -7.34 -3.63 6.80
N CYS A 38 -6.48 -2.79 7.40
CA CYS A 38 -5.84 -3.12 8.68
C CYS A 38 -6.41 -2.33 9.86
N VAL A 39 -6.82 -1.07 9.63
CA VAL A 39 -7.22 -0.12 10.69
C VAL A 39 -8.40 -0.60 11.52
N GLN A 40 -9.34 -1.35 10.93
CA GLN A 40 -10.52 -1.81 11.65
C GLN A 40 -10.17 -2.66 12.88
N CYS A 41 -9.07 -3.39 12.84
CA CYS A 41 -8.57 -4.19 13.96
C CYS A 41 -7.33 -3.56 14.61
N HIS A 42 -6.36 -3.09 13.83
CA HIS A 42 -5.10 -2.57 14.37
C HIS A 42 -5.14 -1.08 14.77
N GLY A 43 -6.16 -0.33 14.33
CA GLY A 43 -6.32 1.10 14.57
C GLY A 43 -5.49 1.98 13.64
N THR A 44 -5.88 3.25 13.49
CA THR A 44 -5.22 4.22 12.59
C THR A 44 -3.75 4.49 12.96
N LYS A 45 -3.43 4.38 14.25
CA LYS A 45 -2.07 4.50 14.77
C LYS A 45 -1.35 3.15 14.89
N GLY A 46 -1.98 2.05 14.44
CA GLY A 46 -1.46 0.70 14.53
C GLY A 46 -1.26 0.16 15.95
N THR A 47 -1.92 0.73 16.96
CA THR A 47 -1.73 0.36 18.37
C THR A 47 -2.40 -0.94 18.80
N GLY A 48 -3.04 -1.66 17.87
CA GLY A 48 -3.86 -2.84 18.17
C GLY A 48 -5.23 -2.51 18.79
N ARG A 49 -5.68 -1.25 18.65
CA ARG A 49 -6.92 -0.73 19.27
C ARG A 49 -7.91 -0.24 18.22
N GLY A 50 -8.09 -0.99 17.14
CA GLY A 50 -9.12 -0.72 16.15
C GLY A 50 -10.53 -0.95 16.73
N ILE A 51 -11.55 -0.47 16.01
CA ILE A 51 -12.95 -0.55 16.44
C ILE A 51 -13.41 -1.99 16.71
N ASN A 52 -12.86 -2.96 15.99
CA ASN A 52 -13.17 -4.39 16.16
C ASN A 52 -12.37 -5.06 17.28
N ALA A 53 -11.28 -4.46 17.77
CA ALA A 53 -10.38 -5.09 18.73
C ALA A 53 -11.07 -5.60 20.02
N PRO A 54 -12.04 -4.89 20.62
CA PRO A 54 -12.75 -5.38 21.81
C PRO A 54 -13.53 -6.69 21.59
N ALA A 55 -13.90 -7.01 20.35
CA ALA A 55 -14.64 -8.22 20.00
C ALA A 55 -13.74 -9.43 19.67
N LEU A 56 -12.41 -9.26 19.72
CA LEU A 56 -11.45 -10.31 19.37
C LEU A 56 -10.94 -11.03 20.63
N SER A 57 -10.94 -12.37 20.59
CA SER A 57 -10.37 -13.19 21.67
C SER A 57 -8.84 -13.09 21.76
N VAL A 58 -8.19 -12.84 20.61
CA VAL A 58 -6.75 -12.56 20.52
C VAL A 58 -6.58 -11.12 20.08
N GLN A 59 -6.00 -10.29 20.95
CA GLN A 59 -5.82 -8.87 20.66
C GLN A 59 -4.81 -8.66 19.52
N PRO A 60 -5.08 -7.72 18.59
CA PRO A 60 -4.17 -7.42 17.50
C PRO A 60 -2.84 -6.89 18.01
N ARG A 61 -1.75 -7.24 17.33
CA ARG A 61 -0.42 -6.75 17.66
C ARG A 61 -0.34 -5.24 17.49
N ASN A 62 0.40 -4.59 18.38
CA ASN A 62 0.76 -3.17 18.26
C ASN A 62 1.90 -3.01 17.26
N HIS A 63 1.58 -2.58 16.04
CA HIS A 63 2.53 -2.32 14.96
C HIS A 63 3.37 -1.06 15.20
N ALA A 64 2.97 -0.15 16.09
CA ALA A 64 3.74 1.03 16.46
C ALA A 64 4.77 0.77 17.57
N SER A 65 4.81 -0.45 18.12
CA SER A 65 5.73 -0.83 19.19
C SER A 65 6.96 -1.52 18.63
N ALA A 66 8.13 -0.89 18.77
CA ALA A 66 9.42 -1.50 18.42
C ALA A 66 9.60 -2.85 19.13
N LYS A 67 9.37 -2.89 20.44
CA LYS A 67 9.46 -4.10 21.27
C LYS A 67 8.62 -5.25 20.73
N ASP A 68 7.42 -4.97 20.22
CA ASP A 68 6.51 -6.01 19.73
C ASP A 68 6.83 -6.46 18.30
N MET A 69 7.60 -5.68 17.55
CA MET A 69 7.84 -5.87 16.12
C MET A 69 9.29 -6.23 15.76
N GLU A 70 10.28 -5.84 16.56
CA GLU A 70 11.72 -6.03 16.28
C GLU A 70 12.13 -7.51 16.25
N SER A 71 11.49 -8.33 17.08
CA SER A 71 11.76 -9.77 17.14
C SER A 71 11.23 -10.55 15.91
N LEU A 72 10.38 -9.91 15.10
CA LEU A 72 9.78 -10.51 13.91
C LEU A 72 10.68 -10.26 12.70
N THR A 73 10.93 -11.31 11.91
CA THR A 73 11.57 -11.18 10.60
C THR A 73 10.59 -10.58 9.60
N ASP A 74 11.09 -9.87 8.60
CA ASP A 74 10.24 -9.32 7.52
C ASP A 74 9.46 -10.42 6.80
N ALA A 75 10.07 -11.59 6.60
CA ALA A 75 9.40 -12.76 6.03
C ALA A 75 8.21 -13.24 6.89
N SER A 76 8.34 -13.24 8.22
CA SER A 76 7.24 -13.62 9.11
C SER A 76 6.09 -12.61 9.10
N VAL A 77 6.40 -11.32 8.97
CA VAL A 77 5.39 -10.26 8.83
C VAL A 77 4.68 -10.38 7.48
N ALA A 78 5.43 -10.58 6.39
CA ALA A 78 4.88 -10.81 5.06
C ALA A 78 3.97 -12.05 5.04
N LYS A 79 4.40 -13.16 5.67
CA LYS A 79 3.60 -14.38 5.82
C LYS A 79 2.28 -14.12 6.55
N ALA A 80 2.31 -13.37 7.65
CA ALA A 80 1.09 -13.03 8.39
C ALA A 80 0.11 -12.21 7.54
N ILE A 81 0.60 -11.27 6.73
CA ILE A 81 -0.24 -10.48 5.82
C ILE A 81 -0.79 -11.37 4.71
N LYS A 82 0.08 -12.15 4.06
CA LYS A 82 -0.28 -12.98 2.90
C LYS A 82 -1.26 -14.10 3.26
N GLU A 83 -0.98 -14.81 4.34
CA GLU A 83 -1.66 -16.07 4.71
C GLU A 83 -2.57 -15.92 5.94
N GLY A 84 -2.64 -14.74 6.55
CA GLY A 84 -3.49 -14.45 7.71
C GLY A 84 -2.90 -14.89 9.05
N GLY A 85 -3.65 -14.66 10.13
CA GLY A 85 -3.16 -14.84 11.49
C GLY A 85 -2.85 -16.30 11.86
N ILE A 86 -3.63 -17.26 11.35
CA ILE A 86 -3.41 -18.69 11.62
C ILE A 86 -2.05 -19.16 11.15
N ALA A 87 -1.59 -18.64 10.02
CA ALA A 87 -0.31 -18.99 9.41
C ALA A 87 0.90 -18.67 10.30
N VAL A 88 0.71 -17.84 11.33
CA VAL A 88 1.72 -17.44 12.30
C VAL A 88 1.26 -17.67 13.76
N ALA A 89 0.34 -18.63 13.96
CA ALA A 89 -0.22 -19.00 15.26
C ALA A 89 -0.82 -17.80 16.03
N LYS A 90 -1.60 -16.98 15.33
CA LYS A 90 -2.39 -15.85 15.85
C LYS A 90 -3.88 -16.02 15.51
N SER A 91 -4.65 -14.95 15.68
CA SER A 91 -6.11 -14.97 15.53
C SER A 91 -6.56 -15.53 14.17
N THR A 92 -7.57 -16.41 14.19
CA THR A 92 -8.32 -16.83 12.99
C THR A 92 -9.03 -15.67 12.30
N GLN A 93 -9.27 -14.58 13.02
CA GLN A 93 -10.00 -13.41 12.52
C GLN A 93 -9.10 -12.43 11.77
N MET A 94 -7.78 -12.65 11.70
CA MET A 94 -6.91 -11.93 10.78
C MET A 94 -6.91 -12.67 9.43
N PRO A 95 -7.62 -12.17 8.40
CA PRO A 95 -7.78 -12.89 7.14
C PRO A 95 -6.48 -12.88 6.32
N PRO A 96 -6.33 -13.82 5.36
CA PRO A 96 -5.27 -13.76 4.36
C PRO A 96 -5.53 -12.64 3.35
N PHE A 97 -4.48 -11.88 3.01
CA PHE A 97 -4.57 -10.81 2.01
C PHE A 97 -3.82 -11.13 0.70
N GLY A 98 -3.21 -12.31 0.55
CA GLY A 98 -2.42 -12.67 -0.64
C GLY A 98 -3.20 -12.79 -1.96
N GLY A 99 -4.52 -12.86 -1.91
CA GLY A 99 -5.39 -12.77 -3.10
C GLY A 99 -5.90 -11.36 -3.41
N ILE A 100 -5.58 -10.39 -2.55
CA ILE A 100 -6.05 -8.99 -2.62
C ILE A 100 -4.86 -8.06 -2.89
N LEU A 101 -3.75 -8.28 -2.19
CA LEU A 101 -2.51 -7.53 -2.32
C LEU A 101 -1.50 -8.33 -3.13
N SER A 102 -0.84 -7.67 -4.08
CA SER A 102 0.31 -8.21 -4.80
C SER A 102 1.51 -8.43 -3.86
N GLU A 103 2.48 -9.25 -4.28
CA GLU A 103 3.73 -9.45 -3.51
C GLU A 103 4.48 -8.13 -3.25
N GLU A 104 4.43 -7.20 -4.21
CA GLU A 104 5.06 -5.89 -4.08
C GLU A 104 4.35 -5.01 -3.05
N GLU A 105 3.01 -5.01 -3.04
CA GLU A 105 2.21 -4.30 -2.03
C GLU A 105 2.40 -4.89 -0.63
N ILE A 106 2.55 -6.22 -0.51
CA ILE A 106 2.86 -6.87 0.76
C ILE A 106 4.27 -6.46 1.22
N ALA A 107 5.26 -6.42 0.34
CA ALA A 107 6.60 -5.96 0.67
C ALA A 107 6.60 -4.48 1.11
N ASP A 108 5.83 -3.63 0.45
CA ASP A 108 5.69 -2.22 0.84
C ASP A 108 4.91 -2.06 2.15
N MET A 109 3.93 -2.94 2.42
CA MET A 109 3.26 -3.00 3.71
C MET A 109 4.25 -3.31 4.83
N VAL A 110 5.14 -4.29 4.64
CA VAL A 110 6.20 -4.59 5.62
C VAL A 110 7.05 -3.35 5.90
N LYS A 111 7.51 -2.64 4.84
CA LYS A 111 8.27 -1.38 5.00
C LYS A 111 7.46 -0.33 5.77
N HIS A 112 6.18 -0.18 5.45
CA HIS A 112 5.29 0.74 6.15
C HIS A 112 5.20 0.42 7.65
N LEU A 113 5.09 -0.86 8.01
CA LEU A 113 5.08 -1.30 9.40
C LEU A 113 6.43 -1.03 10.11
N ARG A 114 7.57 -1.13 9.40
CA ARG A 114 8.89 -0.78 9.94
C ARG A 114 9.02 0.72 10.23
N VAL A 115 8.51 1.56 9.35
CA VAL A 115 8.42 3.01 9.59
C VAL A 115 7.54 3.30 10.81
N MET A 116 6.41 2.59 10.93
CA MET A 116 5.47 2.76 12.05
C MET A 116 6.08 2.39 13.41
N CYS A 117 6.74 1.23 13.51
CA CYS A 117 7.40 0.81 14.76
C CYS A 117 8.71 1.56 15.03
N LYS A 118 9.25 2.27 14.04
CA LYS A 118 10.61 2.85 14.05
C LYS A 118 11.66 1.81 14.42
N CYS A 119 11.54 0.63 13.82
CA CYS A 119 12.36 -0.54 14.13
C CYS A 119 12.76 -1.29 12.86
N GLU A 120 13.83 -2.08 12.94
CA GLU A 120 14.19 -3.05 11.91
C GLU A 120 13.67 -4.45 12.28
N GLY A 121 13.38 -5.27 11.27
CA GLY A 121 13.08 -6.67 11.48
C GLY A 121 14.32 -7.46 11.88
N LYS A 122 14.09 -8.52 12.66
CA LYS A 122 15.11 -9.54 12.90
C LYS A 122 15.64 -10.08 11.57
N LYS A 123 16.96 -10.13 11.42
CA LYS A 123 17.63 -10.70 10.25
C LYS A 123 17.60 -12.22 10.28
#